data_AF-A0A7J8TQL2-F1
#
_entry.id   AF-A0A7J8TQL2-F1
#
_cell.length_a   1.000
_cell.length_b   1.000
_cell.length_c   1.000
_cell.angle_alpha   90.00
_cell.angle_beta   90.00
_cell.angle_gamma   90.00
#
_symmetry.space_group_name_H-M   'P 1'
#
loop_
_entity.id
_entity.type
_entity.pdbx_description
1 polymer ?
#
loop_
_entity_poly.entity_id
_entity_poly.type
_entity_poly.pdbx_seq_one_letter_code
_entity_poly.pdbx_strand_id
1 'polypeptide(L)'
;HRWLHEKRVAEADNLVLYVLNQCKKGDEGGLVDLGLVAQQYCFNVTRKLIFNRRYLREGKADGGPGFEEEEYIDAIFAFVIHLYSFCISGYLPFLRGLGLEGHEIIMEDAT
;
A
#
# COMPACT_ATOMS: atom_id res chain seq x y z
N HIS A 1 -22.56 -0.81 14.05
CA HIS A 1 -21.19 -0.26 14.03
C HIS A 1 -20.16 -0.98 14.90
N ARG A 2 -20.55 -1.66 16.01
CA ARG A 2 -19.62 -2.37 16.92
C ARG A 2 -18.77 -3.46 16.24
N TRP A 3 -19.37 -4.29 15.40
CA TRP A 3 -18.67 -5.35 14.66
C TRP A 3 -17.51 -4.86 13.78
N LEU A 4 -17.68 -3.72 13.10
CA LEU A 4 -16.59 -3.12 12.31
C LEU A 4 -15.47 -2.56 13.19
N HIS A 5 -15.82 -2.08 14.38
CA HIS A 5 -14.83 -1.58 15.34
C HIS A 5 -13.99 -2.73 15.90
N GLU A 6 -14.62 -3.83 16.32
CA GLU A 6 -13.92 -5.03 16.82
C GLU A 6 -12.93 -5.59 15.79
N LYS A 7 -13.29 -5.58 14.49
CA LYS A 7 -12.36 -5.94 13.41
C LYS A 7 -11.14 -5.04 13.32
N ARG A 8 -11.31 -3.72 13.46
CA ARG A 8 -10.19 -2.76 13.42
C ARG A 8 -9.29 -2.89 14.64
N VAL A 9 -9.88 -3.08 15.82
CA VAL A 9 -9.12 -3.32 17.06
C VAL A 9 -8.27 -4.58 16.93
N ALA A 10 -8.84 -5.68 16.42
CA ALA A 10 -8.09 -6.91 16.20
C ALA A 10 -6.87 -6.72 15.27
N GLU A 11 -6.99 -5.95 14.19
CA GLU A 11 -5.83 -5.66 13.33
C GLU A 11 -4.84 -4.66 13.96
N ALA A 12 -5.30 -3.78 14.84
CA ALA A 12 -4.41 -2.90 15.61
C ALA A 12 -3.59 -3.69 16.64
N ASP A 13 -4.20 -4.67 17.32
CA ASP A 13 -3.48 -5.57 18.23
C ASP A 13 -2.43 -6.39 17.48
N ASN A 14 -2.77 -6.89 16.29
CA ASN A 14 -1.84 -7.59 15.41
C ASN A 14 -0.66 -6.71 14.97
N LEU A 15 -0.91 -5.42 14.69
CA LEU A 15 0.13 -4.46 14.33
C LEU A 15 1.14 -4.29 15.48
N VAL A 16 0.63 -4.11 16.71
CA VAL A 16 1.47 -3.96 17.90
C VAL A 16 2.30 -5.22 18.13
N LEU A 17 1.69 -6.41 18.00
CA LEU A 17 2.41 -7.68 18.12
C LEU A 17 3.52 -7.81 17.07
N TYR A 18 3.24 -7.44 15.82
CA TYR A 18 4.24 -7.48 14.75
C TYR A 18 5.43 -6.55 15.03
N VAL A 19 5.16 -5.30 15.39
CA VAL A 19 6.21 -4.32 15.73
C VAL A 19 7.04 -4.81 16.92
N LEU A 20 6.38 -5.32 17.97
CA LEU A 20 7.07 -5.88 19.14
C LEU A 20 7.95 -7.07 18.77
N ASN A 21 7.47 -7.96 17.89
CA ASN A 21 8.26 -9.08 17.40
C ASN A 21 9.47 -8.62 16.58
N GLN A 22 9.31 -7.58 15.76
CA GLN A 22 10.43 -7.01 15.02
C GLN A 22 11.47 -6.40 15.96
N CYS A 23 11.05 -5.61 16.95
CA CYS A 23 11.97 -5.06 17.96
C CYS A 23 12.76 -6.12 18.72
N LYS A 24 12.19 -7.32 18.91
CA LYS A 24 12.83 -8.45 19.60
C LYS A 24 13.78 -9.29 18.74
N LYS A 25 13.78 -9.14 17.41
CA LYS A 25 14.59 -9.99 16.50
C LYS A 25 16.07 -9.60 16.41
N GLY A 26 16.53 -8.51 17.02
CA GLY A 26 17.91 -8.04 16.93
C GLY A 26 18.57 -7.74 18.28
N ASP A 27 19.88 -8.00 18.37
CA ASP A 27 20.69 -7.75 19.58
C ASP A 27 20.86 -6.25 19.91
N GLU A 28 20.68 -5.35 18.93
CA GLU A 28 20.80 -3.89 19.10
C GLU A 28 19.43 -3.17 19.09
N GLY A 29 18.33 -3.91 19.21
CA GLY A 29 16.97 -3.40 19.02
C GLY A 29 16.58 -3.46 17.54
N GLY A 30 15.56 -4.27 17.23
CA GLY A 30 15.20 -4.54 15.84
C GLY A 30 14.76 -3.31 15.05
N LEU A 31 15.17 -3.24 13.79
CA LEU A 31 14.81 -2.19 12.84
C LEU A 31 13.36 -2.38 12.35
N VAL A 32 12.56 -1.32 12.41
CA VAL A 32 11.16 -1.33 11.98
C VAL A 32 10.96 -0.32 10.86
N ASP A 33 10.63 -0.81 9.66
CA ASP A 33 10.21 0.03 8.56
C ASP A 33 8.76 0.51 8.78
N LEU A 34 8.60 1.79 9.12
CA LEU A 34 7.30 2.40 9.35
C LEU A 34 6.42 2.43 8.09
N GLY A 35 7.02 2.58 6.90
CA GLY A 35 6.30 2.57 5.64
C GLY A 35 5.66 1.22 5.38
N LEU A 36 6.45 0.16 5.49
CA LEU A 36 5.97 -1.22 5.33
C LEU A 36 4.88 -1.56 6.36
N VAL A 37 5.12 -1.22 7.64
CA VAL A 37 4.18 -1.46 8.75
C VAL A 37 2.85 -0.73 8.53
N ALA A 38 2.89 0.54 8.10
CA ALA A 38 1.70 1.33 7.83
C ALA A 38 0.90 0.77 6.65
N GLN A 39 1.58 0.44 5.54
CA GLN A 39 0.93 -0.16 4.37
C GLN A 39 0.22 -1.45 4.77
N GLN A 40 0.93 -2.34 5.45
CA GLN A 40 0.39 -3.62 5.83
C GLN A 40 -0.84 -3.50 6.75
N TYR A 41 -0.83 -2.60 7.74
CA TYR A 41 -1.99 -2.35 8.58
C TYR A 41 -3.20 -1.91 7.75
N CYS A 42 -3.01 -0.92 6.86
CA CYS A 42 -4.07 -0.39 6.01
C CYS A 42 -4.72 -1.47 5.13
N PHE A 43 -3.90 -2.31 4.48
CA PHE A 43 -4.41 -3.39 3.64
C PHE A 43 -5.06 -4.51 4.44
N ASN A 44 -4.52 -4.86 5.61
CA ASN A 44 -5.10 -5.87 6.48
C ASN A 44 -6.45 -5.43 7.06
N VAL A 45 -6.56 -4.18 7.52
CA VAL A 45 -7.84 -3.61 7.95
C VAL A 45 -8.85 -3.66 6.80
N THR A 46 -8.47 -3.24 5.61
CA THR A 46 -9.35 -3.22 4.43
C THR A 46 -9.85 -4.64 4.11
N ARG A 47 -8.95 -5.61 4.01
CA ARG A 47 -9.30 -7.03 3.77
C ARG A 47 -10.16 -7.61 4.90
N LYS A 48 -9.86 -7.28 6.16
CA LYS A 48 -10.65 -7.75 7.31
C LYS A 48 -12.05 -7.17 7.31
N LEU A 49 -12.22 -5.92 6.89
CA LEU A 49 -13.52 -5.29 6.79
C LEU A 49 -14.35 -5.89 5.64
N ILE A 50 -13.77 -6.01 4.44
CA ILE A 50 -14.48 -6.46 3.22
C ILE A 50 -14.68 -7.98 3.20
N PHE A 51 -13.61 -8.75 3.39
CA PHE A 51 -13.61 -10.21 3.21
C PHE A 51 -13.65 -10.98 4.53
N ASN A 52 -13.55 -10.30 5.67
CA ASN A 52 -13.39 -10.92 6.99
C ASN A 52 -12.15 -11.83 7.10
N ARG A 53 -11.16 -11.63 6.21
CA ARG A 53 -9.90 -12.37 6.16
C ARG A 53 -8.74 -11.43 6.44
N ARG A 54 -7.74 -11.94 7.15
CA ARG A 54 -6.48 -11.24 7.41
C ARG A 54 -5.43 -11.59 6.35
N TYR A 55 -5.28 -12.89 6.12
CA TYR A 55 -4.36 -13.46 5.14
C TYR A 55 -5.12 -13.96 3.91
N LEU A 56 -4.49 -13.82 2.74
CA LEU A 56 -4.87 -14.46 1.49
C LEU A 56 -4.64 -15.97 1.58
N ARG A 57 -3.56 -16.38 2.27
CA ARG A 57 -3.22 -17.78 2.50
C ARG A 57 -2.79 -18.04 3.95
N GLU A 58 -1.64 -18.68 4.16
CA GLU A 58 -1.10 -18.95 5.50
C GLU A 58 -0.33 -17.73 6.00
N GLY A 59 -0.67 -17.28 7.20
CA GLY A 59 0.03 -16.19 7.85
C GLY A 59 1.37 -16.64 8.45
N LYS A 60 2.25 -15.67 8.71
CA LYS A 60 3.50 -15.92 9.44
C LYS A 60 3.27 -15.92 10.97
N ALA A 61 4.03 -16.75 11.68
CA ALA A 61 3.98 -16.84 13.15
C ALA A 61 4.39 -15.54 13.86
N ASP A 62 5.20 -14.71 13.20
CA ASP A 62 5.61 -13.40 13.71
C ASP A 62 4.52 -12.32 13.56
N GLY A 63 3.37 -12.66 12.98
CA GLY A 63 2.29 -11.73 12.70
C GLY A 63 2.56 -10.82 11.51
N GLY A 64 3.67 -11.02 10.80
CA GLY A 64 4.05 -10.30 9.59
C GLY A 64 3.24 -10.71 8.37
N PRO A 65 3.51 -10.06 7.21
CA PRO A 65 2.82 -10.36 5.97
C PRO A 65 3.37 -11.68 5.44
N GLY A 66 2.49 -12.53 4.91
CA GLY A 66 2.90 -13.66 4.09
C GLY A 66 3.37 -13.16 2.72
N PHE A 67 3.96 -14.08 1.96
CA PHE A 67 4.51 -13.79 0.64
C PHE A 67 3.44 -13.25 -0.31
N GLU A 68 2.25 -13.86 -0.32
CA GLU A 68 1.16 -13.41 -1.17
C GLU A 68 0.63 -12.02 -0.79
N GLU A 69 0.71 -11.62 0.48
CA GLU A 69 0.31 -10.27 0.88
C GLU A 69 1.31 -9.21 0.45
N GLU A 70 2.62 -9.51 0.49
CA GLU A 70 3.68 -8.62 0.01
C GLU A 70 3.48 -8.36 -1.50
N GLU A 71 3.37 -9.40 -2.31
CA GLU A 71 3.12 -9.26 -3.76
C GLU A 71 1.83 -8.50 -4.08
N TYR A 72 0.77 -8.75 -3.31
CA TYR A 72 -0.51 -8.06 -3.51
C TYR A 72 -0.42 -6.56 -3.21
N ILE A 73 0.29 -6.18 -2.16
CA ILE A 73 0.48 -4.77 -1.79
C ILE A 73 1.31 -4.06 -2.86
N ASP A 74 2.39 -4.69 -3.32
CA ASP A 74 3.24 -4.14 -4.39
C ASP A 74 2.47 -3.97 -5.69
N ALA A 75 1.64 -4.95 -6.08
CA ALA A 75 0.79 -4.86 -7.26
C ALA A 75 -0.22 -3.70 -7.17
N ILE A 76 -0.82 -3.47 -6.00
CA ILE A 76 -1.73 -2.34 -5.80
C ILE A 76 -0.99 -1.02 -5.92
N PHE A 77 0.17 -0.87 -5.27
CA PHE A 77 0.94 0.37 -5.36
C PHE A 77 1.39 0.64 -6.79
N ALA A 78 1.88 -0.39 -7.49
CA ALA A 78 2.20 -0.28 -8.91
C ALA A 78 0.99 0.19 -9.71
N PHE A 79 -0.18 -0.42 -9.52
CA PHE A 79 -1.41 0.00 -10.20
C PHE A 79 -1.78 1.45 -9.89
N VAL A 80 -1.70 1.87 -8.63
CA VAL A 80 -1.99 3.25 -8.20
C VAL A 80 -1.02 4.24 -8.82
N ILE A 81 0.28 3.92 -8.85
CA ILE A 81 1.30 4.76 -9.50
C ILE A 81 1.01 4.88 -11.00
N HIS A 82 0.68 3.77 -11.66
CA HIS A 82 0.32 3.79 -13.08
C HIS A 82 -0.93 4.65 -13.31
N LEU A 83 -1.95 4.51 -12.46
CA LEU A 83 -3.17 5.31 -12.54
C LEU A 83 -2.88 6.82 -12.43
N TYR A 84 -1.99 7.21 -11.52
CA TYR A 84 -1.58 8.61 -11.36
C TYR A 84 -0.60 9.11 -12.43
N SER A 85 0.12 8.21 -13.10
CA SER A 85 0.98 8.55 -14.25
C SER A 85 0.18 8.84 -15.51
N PHE A 86 -1.12 8.51 -15.56
CA PHE A 86 -1.95 8.88 -16.71
C PHE A 86 -2.19 10.38 -16.74
N CYS A 87 -1.85 11.02 -17.86
CA CYS A 87 -2.23 12.41 -18.09
C CYS A 87 -3.73 12.53 -18.37
N ILE A 88 -4.41 13.41 -17.63
CA ILE A 88 -5.84 13.70 -17.80
C ILE A 88 -6.11 14.24 -19.22
N SER A 89 -5.13 14.89 -19.86
CA SER A 89 -5.18 15.32 -21.26
C SER A 89 -5.43 14.19 -22.25
N GLY A 90 -5.04 12.95 -21.92
CA GLY A 90 -5.28 11.76 -22.74
C GLY A 90 -6.76 11.36 -22.81
N TYR A 91 -7.57 11.71 -21.81
CA TYR A 91 -9.01 11.45 -21.76
C TYR A 91 -9.87 12.67 -22.11
N LEU A 92 -9.38 13.87 -21.78
CA LEU A 92 -10.06 15.13 -22.04
C LEU A 92 -9.20 15.94 -23.03
N PRO A 93 -9.40 15.75 -24.35
CA PRO A 93 -8.55 16.37 -25.38
C PRO A 93 -8.49 17.90 -25.29
N PHE A 94 -9.52 18.54 -24.73
CA PHE A 94 -9.56 19.98 -24.53
C PHE A 94 -8.57 20.47 -23.45
N LEU A 95 -8.04 19.59 -22.60
CA LEU A 95 -7.00 19.91 -21.62
C LEU A 95 -5.58 19.84 -22.20
N ARG A 96 -5.42 19.32 -23.43
CA ARG A 96 -4.10 19.16 -24.08
C ARG A 96 -3.39 20.49 -24.30
N GLY A 97 -4.14 21.56 -24.55
CA GLY A 97 -3.59 22.92 -24.73
C GLY A 97 -3.23 23.65 -23.42
N LEU A 98 -3.46 23.05 -22.25
CA LEU A 98 -3.17 23.67 -20.96
C LEU A 98 -1.78 23.31 -20.40
N GLY A 99 -0.95 22.57 -21.16
CA GLY A 99 0.40 22.19 -20.72
C GLY A 99 0.43 21.29 -19.47
N LEU A 100 -0.67 20.59 -19.18
CA LEU A 100 -0.78 19.66 -18.05
C LEU A 100 -0.01 18.36 -18.28
N GLU A 101 0.43 18.13 -19.51
CA GLU A 101 1.31 17.06 -19.92
C GLU A 101 2.74 17.53 -19.65
N GLY A 102 3.21 17.38 -18.41
CA GLY A 102 4.55 17.80 -17.96
C GLY A 102 5.72 17.06 -18.63
N HIS A 103 5.52 16.55 -19.84
CA HIS A 103 6.45 15.76 -20.63
C HIS A 103 6.70 16.33 -22.04
N GLU A 104 6.27 17.56 -22.33
CA GLU A 104 6.73 18.28 -23.53
C GLU A 104 8.15 18.81 -23.32
N ILE A 105 9.15 17.95 -23.57
CA ILE A 105 10.44 18.42 -24.04
C ILE A 105 10.19 18.96 -25.45
N ILE A 106 10.21 20.29 -25.53
CA ILE A 106 10.11 21.10 -26.73
C ILE A 106 10.99 20.49 -27.83
N MET A 107 10.36 19.87 -28.82
CA MET A 107 10.98 19.51 -30.09
C MET A 107 10.64 20.60 -31.11
N GLU A 108 11.07 21.83 -30.82
CA GLU A 108 10.90 23.01 -31.66
C GLU A 108 12.26 23.52 -32.15
N ASP A 109 13.11 22.59 -32.60
CA ASP A 109 14.39 22.89 -33.29
C ASP A 109 14.55 21.97 -34.52
N ALA A 110 13.45 21.75 -35.25
CA ALA A 110 13.45 21.05 -36.53
C ALA A 110 12.65 21.82 -37.59
N THR A 111 12.81 23.13 -37.66
CA THR A 111 12.43 23.93 -38.84
C THR A 111 13.48 25.00 -39.12
#